data_AF-A0A520SEZ4-F1
#
_entry.id   AF-A0A520SEZ4-F1
#
_cell.length_a   1.000
_cell.length_b   1.000
_cell.length_c   1.000
_cell.angle_alpha   90.00
_cell.angle_beta   90.00
_cell.angle_gamma   90.00
#
_symmetry.space_group_name_H-M   'P 1'
#
loop_
_entity.id
_entity.type
_entity.pdbx_description
1 polymer ?
#
loop_
_entity_poly.entity_id
_entity_poly.type
_entity_poly.pdbx_seq_one_letter_code
_entity_poly.pdbx_strand_id
1 'polypeptide(L)'
;MSSKTDPNSYPYSELLIQAINREEPRAMARPARAQDLQRCYDLFATNQMQFMILPRSDTVEMLTSHGSFGAKEPLPGKILYEFGDLTLSVRNDVDANVVRTITFAILEQLGSLPNASSPQAMLQVRNVHVDSLTAITTFLASS
;
A
#
# COMPACT_ATOMS: atom_id res chain seq x y z
N MET A 1 21.69 10.46 -10.04
CA MET A 1 20.91 10.97 -8.90
C MET A 1 20.51 9.77 -8.06
N SER A 2 20.84 9.77 -6.76
CA SER A 2 20.61 8.62 -5.87
C SER A 2 19.17 8.68 -5.35
N SER A 3 18.25 7.96 -6.00
CA SER A 3 16.86 7.79 -5.56
C SER A 3 16.79 6.79 -4.40
N LYS A 4 17.47 7.08 -3.29
CA LYS A 4 17.31 6.27 -2.07
C LYS A 4 15.83 6.28 -1.71
N THR A 5 15.29 5.10 -1.41
CA THR A 5 13.94 4.96 -0.86
C THR A 5 13.75 5.94 0.29
N ASP A 6 12.60 6.63 0.27
CA ASP A 6 12.26 7.69 1.23
C ASP A 6 12.54 7.22 2.68
N PRO A 7 13.22 8.05 3.50
CA PRO A 7 13.62 7.67 4.86
C PRO A 7 12.44 7.34 5.78
N ASN A 8 11.22 7.76 5.45
CA ASN A 8 10.03 7.57 6.29
C ASN A 8 9.25 6.29 5.91
N SER A 9 9.34 5.84 4.66
CA SER A 9 8.61 4.68 4.15
C SER A 9 9.03 3.37 4.81
N TYR A 10 10.33 3.18 5.08
CA TYR A 10 10.83 1.97 5.71
C TYR A 10 10.41 1.84 7.20
N PRO A 11 10.62 2.85 8.07
CA PRO A 11 10.11 2.82 9.44
C PRO A 11 8.59 2.62 9.51
N TYR A 12 7.83 3.24 8.61
CA TYR A 12 6.38 3.04 8.57
C TYR A 12 6.02 1.61 8.18
N SER A 13 6.75 0.99 7.24
CA SER A 13 6.54 -0.40 6.86
C SER A 13 6.68 -1.36 8.04
N GLU A 14 7.60 -1.10 8.97
CA GLU A 14 7.77 -1.92 10.18
C GLU A 14 6.55 -1.82 11.10
N LEU A 15 6.03 -0.60 11.33
CA LEU A 15 4.81 -0.38 12.12
C LEU A 15 3.59 -1.06 11.48
N LEU A 16 3.41 -0.86 10.17
CA LEU A 16 2.32 -1.45 9.41
C LEU A 16 2.36 -2.98 9.48
N ILE A 17 3.53 -3.58 9.36
CA ILE A 17 3.70 -5.03 9.41
C ILE A 17 3.42 -5.58 10.81
N GLN A 18 3.83 -4.87 11.85
CA GLN A 18 3.48 -5.25 13.22
C GLN A 18 1.96 -5.20 13.45
N ALA A 19 1.27 -4.18 12.94
CA ALA A 19 -0.18 -4.08 12.99
C ALA A 19 -0.85 -5.22 12.21
N ILE A 20 -0.41 -5.48 10.97
CA ILE A 20 -0.94 -6.58 10.15
C ILE A 20 -0.73 -7.92 10.83
N ASN A 21 0.47 -8.22 11.32
CA ASN A 21 0.78 -9.51 11.95
C ASN A 21 0.09 -9.68 13.32
N ARG A 22 -0.39 -8.61 13.96
CA ARG A 22 -1.20 -8.70 15.19
C ARG A 22 -2.59 -9.24 14.87
N GLU A 23 -3.22 -8.74 13.81
CA GLU A 23 -4.58 -9.11 13.42
C GLU A 23 -4.63 -10.35 12.52
N GLU A 24 -3.63 -10.53 11.65
CA GLU A 24 -3.46 -11.71 10.81
C GLU A 24 -2.05 -12.30 10.95
N PRO A 25 -1.78 -13.04 12.04
CA PRO A 25 -0.48 -13.66 12.27
C PRO A 25 -0.04 -14.63 11.17
N ARG A 26 -0.98 -15.22 10.40
CA ARG A 26 -0.66 -16.16 9.32
C ARG A 26 -0.16 -15.46 8.07
N ALA A 27 -0.36 -14.13 7.94
CA ALA A 27 0.21 -13.35 6.85
C ALA A 27 1.74 -13.40 6.88
N MET A 28 2.34 -13.53 8.07
CA MET A 28 3.79 -13.55 8.28
C MET A 28 4.49 -12.44 7.48
N ALA A 29 3.88 -11.25 7.44
CA ALA A 29 4.36 -10.13 6.64
C ALA A 29 5.76 -9.72 7.10
N ARG A 30 6.64 -9.39 6.15
CA ARG A 30 8.04 -9.02 6.41
C ARG A 30 8.42 -7.76 5.66
N PRO A 31 9.11 -6.80 6.30
CA PRO A 31 9.55 -5.61 5.60
C PRO A 31 10.63 -6.03 4.60
N ALA A 32 10.49 -5.53 3.38
CA ALA A 32 11.53 -5.63 2.37
C ALA A 32 11.95 -4.23 2.00
N ARG A 33 13.26 -3.98 2.01
CA ARG A 33 13.81 -2.70 1.60
C ARG A 33 14.39 -2.81 0.20
N ALA A 34 13.81 -2.08 -0.74
CA ALA A 34 14.47 -1.83 -2.00
C ALA A 34 15.54 -0.75 -1.84
N GLN A 35 16.64 -0.90 -2.56
CA GLN A 35 17.76 0.05 -2.55
C GLN A 35 17.35 1.42 -3.09
N ASP A 36 16.47 1.42 -4.09
CA ASP A 36 15.98 2.62 -4.76
C ASP A 36 14.59 2.42 -5.37
N LEU A 37 13.99 3.52 -5.84
CA LEU A 37 12.66 3.52 -6.46
C LEU A 37 12.60 2.73 -7.78
N GLN A 38 13.69 2.64 -8.55
CA GLN A 38 13.70 1.85 -9.78
C GLN A 38 13.60 0.36 -9.44
N ARG A 39 14.32 -0.09 -8.41
CA ARG A 39 14.21 -1.45 -7.89
C ARG A 39 12.83 -1.74 -7.31
N CYS A 40 12.18 -0.79 -6.62
CA CYS A 40 10.78 -0.93 -6.20
C CYS A 40 9.88 -1.19 -7.40
N TYR A 41 9.98 -0.33 -8.42
CA TYR A 41 9.22 -0.47 -9.65
C TYR A 41 9.42 -1.85 -10.28
N ASP A 42 10.68 -2.28 -10.47
CA ASP A 42 10.96 -3.53 -11.20
C ASP A 42 10.46 -4.76 -10.42
N LEU A 43 10.62 -4.76 -9.09
CA LEU A 43 10.10 -5.83 -8.22
C LEU A 43 8.57 -5.91 -8.28
N PHE A 44 7.91 -4.75 -8.22
CA PHE A 44 6.46 -4.67 -8.30
C PHE A 44 5.96 -5.08 -9.69
N ALA A 45 6.55 -4.57 -10.78
CA ALA A 45 6.18 -4.90 -12.16
C ALA A 45 6.28 -6.39 -12.46
N THR A 46 7.36 -7.03 -11.99
CA THR A 46 7.67 -8.45 -12.25
C THR A 46 7.04 -9.42 -11.24
N ASN A 47 6.12 -8.94 -10.39
CA ASN A 47 5.44 -9.75 -9.37
C ASN A 47 6.39 -10.43 -8.36
N GLN A 48 7.58 -9.86 -8.15
CA GLN A 48 8.48 -10.26 -7.06
C GLN A 48 8.07 -9.62 -5.73
N MET A 49 7.21 -8.59 -5.78
CA MET A 49 6.63 -7.90 -4.64
C MET A 49 5.17 -7.58 -4.94
N GLN A 50 4.28 -7.92 -4.01
CA GLN A 50 2.82 -7.71 -4.17
C GLN A 50 2.32 -6.40 -3.56
N PHE A 51 3.06 -5.85 -2.58
CA PHE A 51 2.70 -4.66 -1.83
C PHE A 51 3.87 -3.70 -1.78
N MET A 52 3.61 -2.40 -1.91
CA MET A 52 4.62 -1.36 -1.74
C MET A 52 4.06 -0.21 -0.93
N ILE A 53 4.85 0.33 0.00
CA ILE A 53 4.55 1.57 0.70
C ILE A 53 5.60 2.61 0.33
N LEU A 54 5.16 3.71 -0.27
CA LEU A 54 5.99 4.78 -0.79
C LEU A 54 5.28 6.13 -0.62
N PRO A 55 5.98 7.25 -0.79
CA PRO A 55 5.33 8.55 -0.88
C PRO A 55 4.25 8.56 -1.97
N ARG A 56 3.17 9.31 -1.75
CA ARG A 56 2.03 9.39 -2.67
C ARG A 56 2.46 9.88 -4.05
N SER A 57 3.37 10.86 -4.13
CA SER A 57 3.90 11.37 -5.39
C SER A 57 4.58 10.28 -6.22
N ASP A 58 5.48 9.52 -5.60
CA ASP A 58 6.24 8.44 -6.25
C ASP A 58 5.30 7.31 -6.69
N THR A 59 4.33 6.98 -5.83
CA THR A 59 3.29 5.99 -6.11
C THR A 59 2.48 6.39 -7.36
N VAL A 60 2.01 7.64 -7.43
CA VAL A 60 1.24 8.13 -8.57
C VAL A 60 2.08 8.08 -9.84
N GLU A 61 3.33 8.56 -9.81
CA GLU A 61 4.24 8.51 -10.97
C GLU A 61 4.42 7.08 -11.49
N MET A 62 4.64 6.10 -10.61
CA MET A 62 4.81 4.70 -10.99
C MET A 62 3.53 4.04 -11.51
N LEU A 63 2.38 4.30 -10.88
CA LEU A 63 1.10 3.70 -11.27
C LEU A 63 0.52 4.29 -12.57
N THR A 64 0.98 5.48 -12.97
CA THR A 64 0.45 6.19 -14.16
C THR A 64 1.47 6.38 -15.27
N SER A 65 2.72 5.95 -15.08
CA SER A 65 3.84 6.22 -15.99
C SER A 65 4.03 7.71 -16.26
N HIS A 66 4.28 8.47 -15.18
CA HIS A 66 4.59 9.89 -15.24
C HIS A 66 5.92 10.20 -14.52
N GLY A 67 6.37 11.45 -14.62
CA GLY A 67 7.58 11.93 -13.96
C GLY A 67 8.81 11.09 -14.28
N SER A 68 9.49 10.58 -13.24
CA SER A 68 10.71 9.78 -13.39
C SER A 68 10.48 8.40 -14.03
N PHE A 69 9.21 8.00 -14.22
CA PHE A 69 8.81 6.71 -14.78
C PHE A 69 8.15 6.81 -16.15
N GLY A 70 8.07 7.99 -16.77
CA GLY A 70 7.35 8.20 -18.03
C GLY A 70 7.87 7.45 -19.26
N ALA A 71 9.02 6.79 -19.17
CA ALA A 71 9.56 5.89 -20.20
C ALA A 71 9.27 4.40 -19.93
N LYS A 72 8.55 4.09 -18.85
CA LYS A 72 8.16 2.73 -18.45
C LYS A 72 6.67 2.50 -18.67
N GLU A 73 6.22 1.25 -18.55
CA GLU A 73 4.78 0.97 -18.51
C GLU A 73 4.17 1.39 -17.15
N PRO A 74 2.88 1.70 -17.07
CA PRO A 74 2.22 1.88 -15.78
C PRO A 74 2.26 0.59 -14.96
N LEU A 75 2.55 0.68 -13.66
CA LEU A 75 2.52 -0.50 -12.79
C LEU A 75 1.10 -1.09 -12.67
N PRO A 76 0.96 -2.43 -12.66
CA PRO A 76 -0.34 -3.10 -12.56
C PRO A 76 -0.84 -3.13 -11.11
N GLY A 77 -1.10 -1.96 -10.52
CA GLY A 77 -1.49 -1.85 -9.11
C GLY A 77 -2.50 -0.76 -8.82
N LYS A 78 -3.04 -0.82 -7.61
CA LYS A 78 -4.02 0.10 -7.05
C LYS A 78 -3.66 0.47 -5.62
N ILE A 79 -4.25 1.55 -5.15
CA ILE A 79 -4.13 1.96 -3.75
C ILE A 79 -4.88 0.95 -2.88
N LEU A 80 -4.24 0.49 -1.81
CA LEU A 80 -4.88 -0.28 -0.74
C LEU A 80 -5.29 0.65 0.40
N TYR A 81 -4.36 1.50 0.88
CA TYR A 81 -4.65 2.44 1.96
C TYR A 81 -3.71 3.65 1.95
N GLU A 82 -4.13 4.78 2.53
CA GLU A 82 -3.31 5.99 2.65
C GLU A 82 -2.99 6.35 4.11
N PHE A 83 -1.76 6.82 4.33
CA PHE A 83 -1.20 7.20 5.62
C PHE A 83 -0.47 8.57 5.50
N GLY A 84 -1.20 9.67 5.66
CA GLY A 84 -0.65 11.02 5.47
C GLY A 84 -0.12 11.20 4.04
N ASP A 85 1.21 11.27 3.88
CA ASP A 85 1.88 11.36 2.58
C ASP A 85 2.34 10.02 2.02
N LEU A 86 2.12 8.91 2.74
CA LEU A 86 2.44 7.57 2.29
C LEU A 86 1.21 6.86 1.72
N THR A 87 1.44 6.03 0.71
CA THR A 87 0.42 5.20 0.09
C THR A 87 0.88 3.75 0.09
N LEU A 88 0.09 2.88 0.70
CA LEU A 88 0.22 1.43 0.53
C LEU A 88 -0.54 1.03 -0.74
N SER A 89 0.18 0.44 -1.69
CA SER A 89 -0.35 -0.06 -2.95
C SER A 89 -0.24 -1.57 -3.03
N VAL A 90 -1.14 -2.18 -3.80
CA VAL A 90 -1.23 -3.62 -4.02
C VAL A 90 -1.34 -3.91 -5.52
N ARG A 91 -0.75 -5.02 -5.98
CA ARG A 91 -0.92 -5.46 -7.37
C ARG A 91 -2.38 -5.86 -7.65
N ASN A 92 -2.82 -5.67 -8.89
CA ASN A 92 -4.19 -5.98 -9.34
C ASN A 92 -4.54 -7.47 -9.31
N ASP A 93 -3.53 -8.35 -9.34
CA ASP A 93 -3.68 -9.80 -9.43
C ASP A 93 -3.58 -10.51 -8.08
N VAL A 94 -3.50 -9.77 -6.97
CA VAL A 94 -3.53 -10.33 -5.62
C VAL A 94 -4.92 -10.87 -5.31
N ASP A 95 -4.97 -12.04 -4.67
CA ASP A 95 -6.23 -12.67 -4.27
C ASP A 95 -7.11 -11.73 -3.45
N ALA A 96 -8.40 -11.68 -3.79
CA ALA A 96 -9.36 -10.78 -3.18
C ALA A 96 -9.46 -10.96 -1.65
N ASN A 97 -9.31 -12.19 -1.14
CA ASN A 97 -9.33 -12.42 0.29
C ASN A 97 -8.08 -11.84 0.95
N VAL A 98 -6.91 -11.98 0.32
CA VAL A 98 -5.67 -11.37 0.83
C VAL A 98 -5.81 -9.84 0.91
N VAL A 99 -6.34 -9.20 -0.14
CA VAL A 99 -6.57 -7.73 -0.14
C VAL A 99 -7.52 -7.32 0.98
N ARG A 100 -8.64 -8.03 1.15
CA ARG A 100 -9.63 -7.73 2.20
C ARG A 100 -9.06 -7.95 3.59
N THR A 101 -8.38 -9.08 3.82
CA THR A 101 -7.78 -9.42 5.12
C THR A 101 -6.77 -8.36 5.56
N ILE A 102 -5.87 -7.94 4.65
CA ILE A 102 -4.90 -6.88 4.98
C ILE A 102 -5.61 -5.54 5.22
N THR A 103 -6.65 -5.22 4.44
CA THR A 103 -7.43 -4.00 4.65
C THR A 103 -8.12 -4.01 6.01
N PHE A 104 -8.75 -5.12 6.42
CA PHE A 104 -9.35 -5.24 7.74
C PHE A 104 -8.33 -5.14 8.86
N ALA A 105 -7.17 -5.80 8.73
CA ALA A 105 -6.09 -5.69 9.70
C ALA A 105 -5.62 -4.24 9.92
N ILE A 106 -5.61 -3.42 8.87
CA ILE A 106 -5.33 -1.99 8.97
C ILE A 106 -6.47 -1.25 9.69
N LEU A 107 -7.72 -1.54 9.34
CA LEU A 107 -8.91 -0.89 9.91
C LEU A 107 -9.04 -1.16 11.43
N GLU A 108 -8.76 -2.38 11.87
CA GLU A 108 -8.73 -2.78 13.30
C GLU A 108 -7.57 -2.13 14.08
N GLN A 109 -6.60 -1.55 13.38
CA GLN A 109 -5.39 -0.96 13.97
C GLN A 109 -5.25 0.53 13.67
N LEU A 110 -6.31 1.23 13.25
CA LEU A 110 -6.24 2.67 12.94
C LEU A 110 -5.71 3.50 14.12
N GLY A 111 -6.05 3.12 15.35
CA GLY A 111 -5.56 3.81 16.56
C GLY A 111 -4.06 3.67 16.80
N SER A 112 -3.39 2.69 16.18
CA SER A 112 -1.95 2.43 16.30
C SER A 112 -1.16 2.83 15.04
N LEU A 113 -1.84 3.22 13.96
CA LEU A 113 -1.25 3.60 12.68
C LEU A 113 -1.31 5.13 12.50
N PRO A 114 -0.20 5.85 12.73
CA PRO A 114 -0.21 7.31 12.70
C PRO A 114 -0.52 7.83 11.30
N ASN A 115 -1.35 8.87 11.22
CA ASN A 115 -1.81 9.48 9.97
C ASN A 115 -2.61 8.56 9.04
N ALA A 116 -3.06 7.39 9.50
CA ALA A 116 -3.99 6.57 8.74
C ALA A 116 -5.24 7.38 8.39
N SER A 117 -5.60 7.37 7.11
CA SER A 117 -6.83 8.02 6.65
C SER A 117 -8.04 7.41 7.35
N SER A 118 -9.09 8.20 7.60
CA SER A 118 -10.33 7.61 8.09
C SER A 118 -10.94 6.69 7.03
N PRO A 119 -11.70 5.65 7.41
CA PRO A 119 -12.38 4.78 6.45
C PRO A 119 -13.31 5.58 5.52
N GLN A 120 -13.97 6.63 6.01
CA GLN A 120 -14.80 7.52 5.20
C GLN A 120 -13.97 8.31 4.17
N ALA A 121 -12.79 8.80 4.55
CA ALA A 121 -11.90 9.50 3.62
C ALA A 121 -11.40 8.58 2.49
N MET A 122 -11.10 7.32 2.81
CA MET A 122 -10.68 6.33 1.81
C MET A 122 -11.72 6.10 0.71
N LEU A 123 -13.01 6.28 0.98
CA LEU A 123 -14.07 6.18 -0.05
C LEU A 123 -13.98 7.27 -1.13
N GLN A 124 -13.28 8.36 -0.85
CA GLN A 124 -13.08 9.48 -1.80
C GLN A 124 -11.75 9.37 -2.56
N VAL A 125 -10.86 8.45 -2.14
CA VAL A 125 -9.57 8.24 -2.80
C VAL A 125 -9.80 7.58 -4.16
N ARG A 126 -9.17 8.12 -5.19
CA ARG A 126 -9.26 7.57 -6.55
C ARG A 126 -8.34 6.35 -6.67
N ASN A 127 -8.70 5.42 -7.55
CA ASN A 127 -7.89 4.24 -7.87
C ASN A 127 -7.59 3.31 -6.67
N VAL A 128 -8.51 3.23 -5.70
CA VAL A 128 -8.46 2.22 -4.63
C VAL A 128 -8.85 0.85 -5.19
N HIS A 129 -8.22 -0.20 -4.70
CA HIS A 129 -8.54 -1.58 -5.05
C HIS A 129 -9.98 -1.92 -4.63
N VAL A 130 -10.76 -2.54 -5.52
CA VAL A 130 -12.20 -2.77 -5.29
C VAL A 130 -12.45 -3.63 -4.05
N ASP A 131 -11.60 -4.62 -3.81
CA ASP A 131 -11.68 -5.47 -2.62
C ASP A 131 -11.30 -4.74 -1.33
N SER A 132 -10.44 -3.72 -1.41
CA SER A 132 -10.16 -2.84 -0.28
C SER A 132 -11.37 -1.95 0.02
N LEU A 133 -11.99 -1.36 -1.01
CA LEU A 133 -13.25 -0.61 -0.85
C LEU A 133 -14.35 -1.48 -0.23
N THR A 134 -14.49 -2.73 -0.68
CA THR A 134 -15.44 -3.69 -0.11
C THR A 134 -15.21 -3.89 1.40
N ALA A 135 -13.96 -4.10 1.82
CA ALA A 135 -13.62 -4.24 3.23
C ALA A 135 -13.93 -2.96 4.03
N ILE A 136 -13.56 -1.79 3.50
CA ILE A 136 -13.84 -0.49 4.12
C ILE A 136 -15.34 -0.27 4.30
N THR A 137 -16.15 -0.51 3.25
CA THR A 137 -17.61 -0.35 3.34
C THR A 137 -18.24 -1.34 4.32
N THR A 138 -17.70 -2.55 4.41
CA THR A 138 -18.19 -3.56 5.35
C THR A 138 -17.89 -3.15 6.79
N PHE A 139 -16.65 -2.70 7.06
CA PHE A 139 -16.23 -2.20 8.36
C PHE A 139 -17.09 -1.02 8.84
N LEU A 140 -17.38 -0.08 7.93
CA LEU A 140 -18.25 1.07 8.21
C LEU A 140 -19.70 0.69 8.51
N ALA A 141 -20.19 -0.41 7.94
CA ALA A 141 -21.55 -0.89 8.20
C ALA A 141 -21.67 -1.64 9.54
N SER A 142 -20.55 -2.10 10.10
CA SER A 142 -20.50 -2.85 11.37
C SER A 142 -20.03 -2.01 12.56
N SER A 143 -19.63 -0.76 12.35
CA SER A 143 -19.13 0.18 13.38
C SER A 143 -20.24 1.10 13.87
#